data_AF-A0A8T7E4A0-F1
#
_entry.id   AF-A0A8T7E4A0-F1
#
_cell.length_a   1.000
_cell.length_b   1.000
_cell.length_c   1.000
_cell.angle_alpha   90.00
_cell.angle_beta   90.00
_cell.angle_gamma   90.00
#
_symmetry.space_group_name_H-M   'P 1'
#
loop_
_entity.id
_entity.type
_entity.pdbx_description
1 polymer ?
#
loop_
_entity_poly.entity_id
_entity_poly.type
_entity_poly.pdbx_seq_one_letter_code
_entity_poly.pdbx_strand_id
1 'polypeptide(L)'
;VQQGSVAATTVRGARDALDDPNDAGAIAELQAWSTEDLIAGVHEATLRFAVVDGHELAQVRALYPSAKVAFTVGEPRALAWAFPAAQDDSLRNLVNAWFTRITTSGRFTTIWDRYFGHKQSFDYVDARTLLRHYDNRLPKYRQYFEGAAKAYGFDWRLLAALSYQESHWDEGAQSPTGVRGLMMLTRNTARALKVDRNDPAQSIVGGAAYLERMTGKIPERIAEPDRTWMSLAAYNVGYGHLEDARVLAARAGLNPDRWLDVASQLPLLSQKKWYSTVKHGYARGREPVRYVNNIRRYYDVLIWLDGGERPATMPSLGRELTDSLAL
;
A
#
# COMPACT_ATOMS: atom_id res chain seq x y z
N VAL A 1 -20.67 -16.45 -8.57
CA VAL A 1 -19.37 -16.88 -7.99
C VAL A 1 -18.46 -17.36 -9.09
N GLN A 2 -17.14 -17.36 -8.90
CA GLN A 2 -16.21 -17.93 -9.87
C GLN A 2 -16.34 -19.46 -9.83
N GLN A 3 -16.52 -20.10 -10.98
CA GLN A 3 -16.66 -21.55 -11.02
C GLN A 3 -15.39 -22.25 -10.50
N GLY A 4 -15.57 -23.33 -9.74
CA GLY A 4 -14.46 -24.11 -9.18
C GLY A 4 -13.74 -23.45 -8.00
N SER A 5 -14.14 -22.23 -7.63
CA SER A 5 -13.61 -21.55 -6.43
C SER A 5 -14.12 -22.21 -5.14
N VAL A 6 -13.42 -21.92 -4.04
CA VAL A 6 -13.85 -22.29 -2.70
C VAL A 6 -15.20 -21.65 -2.37
N ALA A 7 -15.43 -20.40 -2.81
CA ALA A 7 -16.71 -19.71 -2.70
C ALA A 7 -17.84 -20.46 -3.41
N ALA A 8 -17.58 -21.05 -4.59
CA ALA A 8 -18.56 -21.86 -5.30
C ALA A 8 -18.99 -23.11 -4.53
N THR A 9 -18.06 -23.74 -3.81
CA THR A 9 -18.39 -24.90 -2.96
C THR A 9 -19.28 -24.49 -1.79
N THR A 10 -18.93 -23.40 -1.10
CA THR A 10 -19.73 -22.87 0.02
C THR A 10 -21.13 -22.45 -0.43
N VAL A 11 -21.21 -21.79 -1.58
CA VAL A 11 -22.47 -21.30 -2.14
C VAL A 11 -23.33 -22.43 -2.69
N ARG A 12 -22.75 -23.51 -3.27
CA ARG A 12 -23.50 -24.73 -3.63
C ARG A 12 -24.18 -25.35 -2.42
N GLY A 13 -23.45 -25.53 -1.32
CA GLY A 13 -24.01 -26.06 -0.08
C GLY A 13 -25.17 -25.21 0.46
N ALA A 14 -25.07 -23.88 0.33
CA ALA A 14 -26.17 -22.98 0.71
C ALA A 14 -27.36 -23.06 -0.25
N ARG A 15 -27.13 -23.15 -1.56
CA ARG A 15 -28.17 -23.29 -2.58
C ARG A 15 -28.97 -24.58 -2.38
N ASP A 16 -28.29 -25.68 -2.10
CA ASP A 16 -28.93 -26.99 -1.91
C ASP A 16 -29.75 -27.04 -0.59
N ALA A 17 -29.59 -26.05 0.30
CA ALA A 17 -30.36 -25.86 1.52
C ALA A 17 -31.53 -24.86 1.39
N LEU A 18 -31.74 -24.25 0.22
CA LEU A 18 -32.88 -23.39 -0.05
C LEU A 18 -34.05 -24.25 -0.56
N ASP A 19 -35.18 -24.21 0.15
CA ASP A 19 -36.38 -25.02 -0.13
C ASP A 19 -37.20 -24.52 -1.35
N ASP A 20 -36.89 -23.34 -1.93
CA ASP A 20 -37.60 -22.78 -3.10
C ASP A 20 -36.78 -22.91 -4.41
N PRO A 21 -37.28 -23.66 -5.41
CA PRO A 21 -36.65 -23.77 -6.74
C PRO A 21 -36.46 -22.44 -7.48
N ASN A 22 -37.28 -21.42 -7.19
CA ASN A 22 -37.16 -20.10 -7.80
C ASN A 22 -35.98 -19.29 -7.22
N ASP A 23 -35.61 -19.54 -5.95
CA ASP A 23 -34.44 -18.92 -5.31
C ASP A 23 -33.14 -19.64 -5.69
N ALA A 24 -33.20 -20.94 -5.96
CA ALA A 24 -32.05 -21.73 -6.42
C ALA A 24 -31.50 -21.27 -7.80
N GLY A 25 -32.36 -20.69 -8.65
CA GLY A 25 -31.99 -20.09 -9.94
C GLY A 25 -31.24 -18.75 -9.85
N ALA A 26 -31.19 -18.13 -8.66
CA ALA A 26 -30.55 -16.82 -8.46
C ALA A 26 -29.02 -16.88 -8.31
N ILE A 27 -28.43 -18.08 -8.26
CA ILE A 27 -27.01 -18.29 -7.97
C ILE A 27 -26.33 -18.98 -9.15
N ALA A 28 -25.45 -18.24 -9.83
CA ALA A 28 -24.67 -18.74 -10.97
C ALA A 28 -23.17 -18.90 -10.62
N GLU A 29 -22.60 -20.02 -11.08
CA GLU A 29 -21.15 -20.18 -11.23
C GLU A 29 -20.73 -19.74 -12.63
N LEU A 30 -19.85 -18.74 -12.71
CA LEU A 30 -19.40 -18.17 -13.99
C LEU A 30 -18.02 -18.72 -14.33
N GLN A 31 -17.90 -19.45 -15.46
CA GLN A 31 -16.64 -20.12 -15.85
C GLN A 31 -15.55 -19.13 -16.32
N ALA A 32 -15.94 -18.08 -17.04
CA ALA A 32 -15.01 -17.18 -17.72
C ALA A 32 -14.67 -15.91 -16.91
N TRP A 33 -15.15 -15.82 -15.66
CA TRP A 33 -15.00 -14.62 -14.84
C TRP A 33 -13.98 -14.88 -13.74
N SER A 34 -12.97 -14.01 -13.65
CA SER A 34 -12.07 -13.93 -12.51
C SER A 34 -12.77 -13.32 -11.28
N THR A 35 -12.15 -13.39 -10.11
CA THR A 35 -12.63 -12.63 -8.94
C THR A 35 -12.73 -11.14 -9.23
N GLU A 36 -11.80 -10.59 -9.99
CA GLU A 36 -11.80 -9.17 -10.36
C GLU A 36 -12.99 -8.83 -11.26
N ASP A 37 -13.31 -9.67 -12.25
CA ASP A 37 -14.49 -9.49 -13.12
C ASP A 37 -15.79 -9.50 -12.30
N LEU A 38 -15.88 -10.38 -11.28
CA LEU A 38 -17.04 -10.43 -10.40
C LEU A 38 -17.19 -9.15 -9.56
N ILE A 39 -16.08 -8.63 -9.05
CA ILE A 39 -16.06 -7.38 -8.29
C ILE A 39 -16.40 -6.19 -9.20
N ALA A 40 -15.86 -6.16 -10.42
CA ALA A 40 -16.16 -5.18 -11.44
C ALA A 40 -17.64 -5.20 -11.83
N GLY A 41 -18.21 -6.39 -12.05
CA GLY A 41 -19.63 -6.52 -12.39
C GLY A 41 -20.56 -6.00 -11.29
N VAL A 42 -20.21 -6.23 -10.02
CA VAL A 42 -20.95 -5.61 -8.90
C VAL A 42 -20.76 -4.10 -8.87
N HIS A 43 -19.54 -3.62 -9.15
CA HIS A 43 -19.23 -2.20 -9.19
C HIS A 43 -20.03 -1.43 -10.25
N GLU A 44 -20.15 -2.03 -11.43
CA GLU A 44 -20.86 -1.50 -12.61
C GLU A 44 -22.37 -1.76 -12.57
N ALA A 45 -22.85 -2.44 -11.52
CA ALA A 45 -24.24 -2.86 -11.37
C ALA A 45 -24.75 -3.83 -12.47
N THR A 46 -23.84 -4.52 -13.18
CA THR A 46 -24.19 -5.63 -14.08
C THR A 46 -24.45 -6.93 -13.30
N LEU A 47 -23.88 -7.05 -12.08
CA LEU A 47 -24.20 -8.07 -11.09
C LEU A 47 -24.79 -7.42 -9.84
N ARG A 48 -25.84 -8.04 -9.27
CA ARG A 48 -26.43 -7.57 -8.01
C ARG A 48 -25.57 -7.95 -6.79
N PHE A 49 -25.00 -9.15 -6.80
CA PHE A 49 -24.15 -9.69 -5.73
C PHE A 49 -23.06 -10.60 -6.32
N ALA A 50 -21.94 -10.69 -5.62
CA ALA A 50 -20.90 -11.69 -5.85
C ALA A 50 -20.37 -12.19 -4.51
N VAL A 51 -20.00 -13.46 -4.44
CA VAL A 51 -19.24 -14.03 -3.31
C VAL A 51 -17.81 -14.24 -3.80
N VAL A 52 -16.86 -13.62 -3.10
CA VAL A 52 -15.43 -13.57 -3.43
C VAL A 52 -14.62 -13.71 -2.15
N ASP A 53 -13.36 -14.07 -2.28
CA ASP A 53 -12.48 -14.15 -1.11
C ASP A 53 -12.18 -12.76 -0.55
N GLY A 54 -12.29 -12.61 0.78
CA GLY A 54 -12.13 -11.30 1.43
C GLY A 54 -10.76 -10.67 1.23
N HIS A 55 -9.70 -11.48 1.11
CA HIS A 55 -8.34 -11.02 0.85
C HIS A 55 -8.14 -10.55 -0.60
N GLU A 56 -8.84 -11.13 -1.58
CA GLU A 56 -8.84 -10.69 -2.97
C GLU A 56 -9.61 -9.38 -3.12
N LEU A 57 -10.80 -9.28 -2.51
CA LEU A 57 -11.54 -8.02 -2.45
C LEU A 57 -10.71 -6.91 -1.80
N ALA A 58 -10.03 -7.18 -0.69
CA ALA A 58 -9.19 -6.20 -0.01
C ALA A 58 -8.05 -5.66 -0.88
N GLN A 59 -7.58 -6.42 -1.88
CA GLN A 59 -6.52 -5.98 -2.79
C GLN A 59 -6.98 -4.97 -3.83
N VAL A 60 -8.20 -5.13 -4.35
CA VAL A 60 -8.73 -4.33 -5.47
C VAL A 60 -9.84 -3.36 -5.04
N ARG A 61 -10.21 -3.34 -3.76
CA ARG A 61 -11.32 -2.52 -3.22
C ARG A 61 -11.25 -1.04 -3.60
N ALA A 62 -10.04 -0.48 -3.69
CA ALA A 62 -9.84 0.92 -4.04
C ALA A 62 -10.19 1.24 -5.51
N LEU A 63 -10.15 0.24 -6.38
CA LEU A 63 -10.45 0.34 -7.81
C LEU A 63 -11.94 0.18 -8.09
N TYR A 64 -12.61 -0.59 -7.23
CA TYR A 64 -14.03 -0.93 -7.37
C TYR A 64 -14.86 -0.42 -6.19
N PRO A 65 -14.86 0.89 -5.86
CA PRO A 65 -15.47 1.37 -4.63
C PRO A 65 -16.96 1.06 -4.51
N SER A 66 -17.73 1.06 -5.61
CA SER A 66 -19.16 0.69 -5.59
C SER A 66 -19.43 -0.74 -5.12
N ALA A 67 -18.47 -1.67 -5.21
CA ALA A 67 -18.61 -3.03 -4.70
C ALA A 67 -18.39 -3.05 -3.18
N LYS A 68 -19.48 -3.14 -2.42
CA LYS A 68 -19.47 -3.13 -0.95
C LYS A 68 -19.60 -4.53 -0.37
N VAL A 69 -18.93 -4.76 0.76
CA VAL A 69 -19.16 -5.97 1.57
C VAL A 69 -20.55 -5.88 2.18
N ALA A 70 -21.42 -6.84 1.86
CA ALA A 70 -22.72 -6.98 2.49
C ALA A 70 -22.60 -7.74 3.82
N PHE A 71 -22.09 -8.97 3.77
CA PHE A 71 -21.82 -9.83 4.92
C PHE A 71 -20.78 -10.89 4.55
N THR A 72 -20.21 -11.55 5.56
CA THR A 72 -19.29 -12.68 5.39
C THR A 72 -20.08 -13.97 5.22
N VAL A 73 -19.68 -14.82 4.27
CA VAL A 73 -20.29 -16.13 4.03
C VAL A 73 -19.34 -17.23 4.51
N GLY A 74 -19.78 -18.03 5.49
CA GLY A 74 -19.00 -19.11 6.07
C GLY A 74 -17.90 -18.66 7.04
N GLU A 75 -17.17 -19.64 7.58
CA GLU A 75 -16.07 -19.41 8.53
C GLU A 75 -14.75 -19.03 7.84
N PRO A 76 -13.86 -18.27 8.50
CA PRO A 76 -12.51 -18.01 8.01
C PRO A 76 -11.75 -19.32 7.74
N ARG A 77 -11.09 -19.39 6.57
CA ARG A 77 -10.30 -20.56 6.17
C ARG A 77 -8.83 -20.18 6.02
N ALA A 78 -7.94 -21.08 6.44
CA ALA A 78 -6.52 -20.93 6.20
C ALA A 78 -6.19 -21.19 4.73
N LEU A 79 -5.37 -20.33 4.14
CA LEU A 79 -4.78 -20.59 2.82
C LEU A 79 -3.65 -21.62 2.97
N ALA A 80 -3.57 -22.55 2.03
CA ALA A 80 -2.56 -23.59 2.01
C ALA A 80 -2.04 -23.80 0.57
N TRP A 81 -0.79 -24.24 0.45
CA TRP A 81 -0.25 -24.69 -0.84
C TRP A 81 -0.73 -26.11 -1.13
N ALA A 82 -1.26 -26.32 -2.34
CA ALA A 82 -1.69 -27.62 -2.80
C ALA A 82 -0.54 -28.37 -3.49
N PHE A 83 -0.52 -29.68 -3.30
CA PHE A 83 0.47 -30.58 -3.88
C PHE A 83 -0.25 -31.71 -4.63
N PRO A 84 0.33 -32.25 -5.72
CA PRO A 84 -0.18 -33.46 -6.36
C PRO A 84 -0.38 -34.58 -5.34
N ALA A 85 -1.50 -35.32 -5.45
CA ALA A 85 -1.79 -36.41 -4.52
C ALA A 85 -0.89 -37.65 -4.73
N ALA A 86 -0.35 -37.82 -5.94
CA ALA A 86 0.41 -39.00 -6.37
C ALA A 86 1.93 -38.81 -6.28
N GLN A 87 2.43 -38.12 -5.25
CA GLN A 87 3.86 -37.94 -5.00
C GLN A 87 4.20 -38.28 -3.55
N ASP A 88 5.47 -38.52 -3.26
CA ASP A 88 5.90 -38.73 -1.88
C ASP A 88 5.83 -37.45 -1.03
N ASP A 89 6.01 -37.62 0.27
CA ASP A 89 5.82 -36.54 1.24
C ASP A 89 7.05 -35.62 1.39
N SER A 90 8.15 -35.89 0.67
CA SER A 90 9.44 -35.24 0.90
C SER A 90 9.36 -33.71 0.72
N LEU A 91 8.81 -33.26 -0.41
CA LEU A 91 8.62 -31.83 -0.72
C LEU A 91 7.63 -31.18 0.24
N ARG A 92 6.52 -31.86 0.55
CA ARG A 92 5.50 -31.34 1.47
C ARG A 92 6.10 -31.11 2.86
N ASN A 93 6.89 -32.06 3.35
CA ASN A 93 7.56 -31.97 4.65
C ASN A 93 8.58 -30.82 4.67
N LEU A 94 9.35 -30.65 3.60
CA LEU A 94 10.30 -29.55 3.45
C LEU A 94 9.60 -28.19 3.46
N VAL A 95 8.48 -28.05 2.73
CA VAL A 95 7.68 -26.81 2.69
C VAL A 95 7.04 -26.52 4.04
N ASN A 96 6.51 -27.53 4.73
CA ASN A 96 5.96 -27.35 6.07
C ASN A 96 7.02 -26.88 7.07
N ALA A 97 8.20 -27.50 7.06
CA ALA A 97 9.32 -27.07 7.90
C ALA A 97 9.77 -25.64 7.57
N TRP A 98 9.76 -25.27 6.28
CA TRP A 98 10.02 -23.91 5.83
C TRP A 98 8.97 -22.92 6.36
N PHE A 99 7.67 -23.22 6.24
CA PHE A 99 6.59 -22.40 6.79
C PHE A 99 6.70 -22.22 8.31
N THR A 100 7.01 -23.28 9.05
CA THR A 100 7.28 -23.20 10.49
C THR A 100 8.42 -22.22 10.77
N ARG A 101 9.57 -22.37 10.09
CA ARG A 101 10.73 -21.49 10.25
C ARG A 101 10.41 -20.02 9.95
N ILE A 102 9.73 -19.71 8.85
CA ILE A 102 9.42 -18.32 8.49
C ILE A 102 8.36 -17.71 9.42
N THR A 103 7.46 -18.53 9.97
CA THR A 103 6.43 -18.05 10.90
C THR A 103 7.04 -17.79 12.28
N THR A 104 7.82 -18.73 12.82
CA THR A 104 8.48 -18.58 14.13
C THR A 104 9.51 -17.45 14.14
N SER A 105 10.20 -17.21 13.02
CA SER A 105 11.13 -16.08 12.90
C SER A 105 10.46 -14.72 12.69
N GLY A 106 9.13 -14.66 12.52
CA GLY A 106 8.42 -13.42 12.17
C GLY A 106 8.64 -12.93 10.73
N ARG A 107 9.39 -13.68 9.90
CA ARG A 107 9.58 -13.38 8.47
C ARG A 107 8.27 -13.44 7.70
N PHE A 108 7.37 -14.37 8.02
CA PHE A 108 6.05 -14.44 7.38
C PHE A 108 5.25 -13.16 7.62
N THR A 109 5.17 -12.69 8.87
CA THR A 109 4.52 -11.41 9.22
C THR A 109 5.17 -10.24 8.47
N THR A 110 6.50 -10.27 8.29
CA THR A 110 7.22 -9.26 7.51
C THR A 110 6.79 -9.22 6.05
N ILE A 111 6.70 -10.38 5.41
CA ILE A 111 6.22 -10.51 4.03
C ILE A 111 4.75 -10.06 3.95
N TRP A 112 3.92 -10.57 4.86
CA TRP A 112 2.49 -10.29 4.89
C TRP A 112 2.21 -8.78 5.02
N ASP A 113 2.81 -8.12 6.00
CA ASP A 113 2.59 -6.69 6.25
C ASP A 113 3.15 -5.81 5.12
N ARG A 114 4.23 -6.25 4.46
CA ARG A 114 4.79 -5.55 3.28
C ARG A 114 3.76 -5.44 2.16
N TYR A 115 2.99 -6.50 1.89
CA TYR A 115 2.04 -6.55 0.78
C TYR A 115 0.59 -6.18 1.17
N PHE A 116 0.16 -6.49 2.40
CA PHE A 116 -1.24 -6.39 2.81
C PHE A 116 -1.49 -5.42 3.97
N GLY A 117 -0.47 -5.07 4.76
CA GLY A 117 -0.62 -4.29 5.99
C GLY A 117 -1.21 -2.89 5.78
N HIS A 118 -0.90 -2.24 4.66
CA HIS A 118 -1.42 -0.90 4.34
C HIS A 118 -2.80 -0.91 3.68
N LYS A 119 -3.33 -2.07 3.25
CA LYS A 119 -4.58 -2.16 2.46
C LYS A 119 -5.86 -2.28 3.30
N GLN A 120 -5.76 -2.54 4.60
CA GLN A 120 -6.90 -2.91 5.44
C GLN A 120 -7.88 -1.77 5.81
N SER A 121 -7.53 -0.49 5.61
CA SER A 121 -8.39 0.63 6.04
C SER A 121 -8.59 1.71 4.96
N PHE A 122 -8.95 1.28 3.75
CA PHE A 122 -9.26 2.21 2.67
C PHE A 122 -10.70 2.75 2.80
N ASP A 123 -10.86 4.06 2.93
CA ASP A 123 -12.16 4.72 2.96
C ASP A 123 -12.77 4.75 1.55
N TYR A 124 -14.00 4.28 1.43
CA TYR A 124 -14.78 4.24 0.19
C TYR A 124 -14.88 5.61 -0.50
N VAL A 125 -14.97 6.70 0.26
CA VAL A 125 -15.11 8.06 -0.27
C VAL A 125 -13.82 8.53 -0.95
N ASP A 126 -12.68 8.15 -0.37
CA ASP A 126 -11.35 8.53 -0.89
C ASP A 126 -11.05 7.83 -2.23
N ALA A 127 -11.55 6.61 -2.43
CA ALA A 127 -11.28 5.79 -3.62
C ALA A 127 -11.96 6.39 -4.84
N ARG A 128 -13.26 6.66 -4.72
CA ARG A 128 -14.04 7.30 -5.79
C ARG A 128 -13.47 8.66 -6.18
N THR A 129 -13.05 9.43 -5.18
CA THR A 129 -12.48 10.74 -5.40
C THR A 129 -11.14 10.65 -6.11
N LEU A 130 -10.28 9.69 -5.72
CA LEU A 130 -9.02 9.41 -6.41
C LEU A 130 -9.22 9.01 -7.86
N LEU A 131 -10.11 8.04 -8.15
CA LEU A 131 -10.38 7.60 -9.53
C LEU A 131 -10.87 8.76 -10.39
N ARG A 132 -11.82 9.56 -9.89
CA ARG A 132 -12.29 10.75 -10.61
C ARG A 132 -11.17 11.77 -10.85
N HIS A 133 -10.25 11.96 -9.91
CA HIS A 133 -9.10 12.84 -10.09
C HIS A 133 -8.03 12.25 -11.01
N TYR A 134 -7.91 10.92 -11.06
CA TYR A 134 -7.03 10.23 -11.98
C TYR A 134 -7.45 10.53 -13.42
N ASP A 135 -8.74 10.49 -13.73
CA ASP A 135 -9.23 10.79 -15.07
C ASP A 135 -9.17 12.29 -15.39
N ASN A 136 -9.54 13.16 -14.43
CA ASN A 136 -9.81 14.57 -14.72
C ASN A 136 -8.70 15.56 -14.33
N ARG A 137 -7.75 15.18 -13.46
CA ARG A 137 -6.68 16.06 -12.96
C ARG A 137 -5.29 15.57 -13.35
N LEU A 138 -4.98 14.29 -13.11
CA LEU A 138 -3.64 13.75 -13.33
C LEU A 138 -3.10 13.95 -14.76
N PRO A 139 -3.90 13.85 -15.85
CA PRO A 139 -3.37 14.00 -17.21
C PRO A 139 -2.71 15.36 -17.47
N LYS A 140 -3.14 16.41 -16.76
CA LYS A 140 -2.56 17.76 -16.86
C LYS A 140 -1.11 17.82 -16.36
N TYR A 141 -0.74 16.95 -15.42
CA TYR A 141 0.53 17.00 -14.71
C TYR A 141 1.41 15.76 -14.94
N ARG A 142 0.90 14.71 -15.61
CA ARG A 142 1.60 13.44 -15.83
C ARG A 142 3.01 13.63 -16.40
N GLN A 143 3.15 14.43 -17.45
CA GLN A 143 4.46 14.72 -18.06
C GLN A 143 5.47 15.36 -17.08
N TYR A 144 5.00 16.16 -16.12
CA TYR A 144 5.87 16.76 -15.11
C TYR A 144 6.33 15.74 -14.07
N PHE A 145 5.44 14.82 -13.67
CA PHE A 145 5.81 13.70 -12.81
C PHE A 145 6.82 12.77 -13.50
N GLU A 146 6.59 12.41 -14.76
CA GLU A 146 7.51 11.56 -15.54
C GLU A 146 8.88 12.23 -15.72
N GLY A 147 8.90 13.53 -16.05
CA GLY A 147 10.14 14.29 -16.16
C GLY A 147 10.91 14.38 -14.85
N ALA A 148 10.23 14.68 -13.73
CA ALA A 148 10.85 14.74 -12.41
C ALA A 148 11.32 13.36 -11.94
N ALA A 149 10.53 12.31 -12.16
CA ALA A 149 10.88 10.94 -11.85
C ALA A 149 12.18 10.51 -12.53
N LYS A 150 12.30 10.80 -13.82
CA LYS A 150 13.53 10.54 -14.59
C LYS A 150 14.73 11.31 -14.05
N ALA A 151 14.54 12.57 -13.65
CA ALA A 151 15.62 13.42 -13.16
C ALA A 151 16.14 13.00 -11.77
N TYR A 152 15.27 12.51 -10.89
CA TYR A 152 15.61 12.20 -9.49
C TYR A 152 15.63 10.70 -9.16
N GLY A 153 15.40 9.82 -10.15
CA GLY A 153 15.50 8.37 -9.97
C GLY A 153 14.33 7.74 -9.20
N PHE A 154 13.12 8.27 -9.38
CA PHE A 154 11.90 7.75 -8.76
C PHE A 154 10.96 7.11 -9.77
N ASP A 155 9.97 6.35 -9.29
CA ASP A 155 8.78 6.02 -10.09
C ASP A 155 7.87 7.25 -10.17
N TRP A 156 7.39 7.61 -11.35
CA TRP A 156 6.52 8.77 -11.54
C TRP A 156 5.19 8.62 -10.78
N ARG A 157 4.69 7.39 -10.63
CA ARG A 157 3.47 7.09 -9.89
C ARG A 157 3.68 7.29 -8.39
N LEU A 158 4.89 7.11 -7.87
CA LEU A 158 5.23 7.44 -6.48
C LEU A 158 5.18 8.96 -6.25
N LEU A 159 5.74 9.75 -7.17
CA LEU A 159 5.68 11.22 -7.10
C LEU A 159 4.25 11.74 -7.25
N ALA A 160 3.46 11.13 -8.14
CA ALA A 160 2.04 11.46 -8.30
C ALA A 160 1.25 11.10 -7.03
N ALA A 161 1.49 9.93 -6.41
CA ALA A 161 0.87 9.52 -5.15
C ALA A 161 1.23 10.47 -3.99
N LEU A 162 2.49 10.88 -3.89
CA LEU A 162 2.96 11.89 -2.94
C LEU A 162 2.22 13.22 -3.14
N SER A 163 2.16 13.72 -4.39
CA SER A 163 1.43 14.96 -4.71
C SER A 163 -0.07 14.86 -4.41
N TYR A 164 -0.68 13.68 -4.62
CA TYR A 164 -2.08 13.46 -4.31
C TYR A 164 -2.35 13.56 -2.81
N GLN A 165 -1.47 12.98 -1.98
CA GLN A 165 -1.55 13.13 -0.52
C GLN A 165 -1.40 14.59 -0.08
N GLU A 166 -0.60 15.38 -0.78
CA GLU A 166 -0.35 16.78 -0.43
C GLU A 166 -1.50 17.72 -0.85
N SER A 167 -2.02 17.58 -2.06
CA SER A 167 -2.92 18.56 -2.67
C SER A 167 -4.13 17.96 -3.39
N HIS A 168 -4.25 16.63 -3.49
CA HIS A 168 -5.21 15.96 -4.38
C HIS A 168 -5.08 16.44 -5.84
N TRP A 169 -3.86 16.74 -6.26
CA TRP A 169 -3.52 17.38 -7.54
C TRP A 169 -4.25 18.71 -7.81
N ASP A 170 -4.47 19.49 -6.75
CA ASP A 170 -4.99 20.85 -6.83
C ASP A 170 -3.82 21.85 -6.83
N GLU A 171 -3.55 22.47 -7.99
CA GLU A 171 -2.50 23.49 -8.12
C GLU A 171 -2.78 24.74 -7.26
N GLY A 172 -4.05 25.01 -6.95
CA GLY A 172 -4.50 26.11 -6.10
C GLY A 172 -4.43 25.79 -4.60
N ALA A 173 -3.96 24.61 -4.20
CA ALA A 173 -3.92 24.17 -2.82
C ALA A 173 -3.09 25.12 -1.93
N GLN A 174 -3.69 25.52 -0.81
CA GLN A 174 -3.07 26.39 0.19
C GLN A 174 -3.46 25.94 1.59
N SER A 175 -2.47 25.82 2.46
CA SER A 175 -2.69 25.52 3.89
C SER A 175 -2.71 26.81 4.73
N PRO A 176 -3.45 26.84 5.86
CA PRO A 176 -3.31 27.87 6.90
C PRO A 176 -1.86 28.05 7.40
N THR A 177 -1.04 26.99 7.35
CA THR A 177 0.38 27.02 7.74
C THR A 177 1.30 27.59 6.66
N GLY A 178 0.75 27.99 5.51
CA GLY A 178 1.46 28.73 4.46
C GLY A 178 2.23 27.89 3.44
N VAL A 179 2.12 26.55 3.47
CA VAL A 179 2.53 25.66 2.37
C VAL A 179 1.56 25.78 1.18
N ARG A 180 2.06 25.60 -0.05
CA ARG A 180 1.30 25.82 -1.30
C ARG A 180 1.71 24.89 -2.44
N GLY A 181 0.78 24.73 -3.38
CA GLY A 181 0.98 24.05 -4.67
C GLY A 181 0.93 22.54 -4.60
N LEU A 182 1.17 21.89 -5.74
CA LEU A 182 0.97 20.44 -5.91
C LEU A 182 1.75 19.56 -4.92
N MET A 183 2.95 19.99 -4.51
CA MET A 183 3.80 19.27 -3.55
C MET A 183 3.86 19.92 -2.16
N MET A 184 3.01 20.91 -1.91
CA MET A 184 2.88 21.62 -0.62
C MET A 184 4.21 22.07 -0.01
N LEU A 185 5.03 22.73 -0.82
CA LEU A 185 6.34 23.22 -0.38
C LEU A 185 6.21 24.45 0.53
N THR A 186 6.99 24.46 1.62
CA THR A 186 7.17 25.66 2.44
C THR A 186 7.91 26.75 1.65
N ARG A 187 7.78 28.02 2.04
CA ARG A 187 8.57 29.11 1.41
C ARG A 187 10.07 28.88 1.55
N ASN A 188 10.52 28.33 2.68
CA ASN A 188 11.94 28.06 2.92
C ASN A 188 12.46 26.98 2.00
N THR A 189 11.71 25.88 1.85
CA THR A 189 12.04 24.78 0.94
C THR A 189 12.07 25.28 -0.50
N ALA A 190 11.04 26.01 -0.94
CA ALA A 190 10.96 26.54 -2.30
C ALA A 190 12.13 27.48 -2.62
N ARG A 191 12.51 28.37 -1.71
CA ARG A 191 13.68 29.25 -1.85
C ARG A 191 14.99 28.47 -1.91
N ALA A 192 15.17 27.49 -1.03
CA ALA A 192 16.38 26.67 -1.01
C ALA A 192 16.57 25.88 -2.31
N LEU A 193 15.46 25.45 -2.93
CA LEU A 193 15.44 24.72 -4.19
C LEU A 193 15.34 25.61 -5.42
N LYS A 194 15.20 26.94 -5.25
CA LYS A 194 15.02 27.92 -6.32
C LYS A 194 13.85 27.60 -7.25
N VAL A 195 12.71 27.19 -6.68
CA VAL A 195 11.48 26.86 -7.42
C VAL A 195 10.32 27.78 -7.04
N ASP A 196 9.46 28.09 -8.00
CA ASP A 196 8.14 28.65 -7.73
C ASP A 196 7.16 27.53 -7.37
N ARG A 197 6.70 27.56 -6.12
CA ARG A 197 5.76 26.56 -5.59
C ARG A 197 4.34 26.68 -6.15
N ASN A 198 3.97 27.80 -6.79
CA ASN A 198 2.65 27.96 -7.41
C ASN A 198 2.64 27.51 -8.89
N ASP A 199 3.81 27.34 -9.51
CA ASP A 199 3.93 26.74 -10.83
C ASP A 199 3.88 25.20 -10.70
N PRO A 200 2.96 24.50 -11.37
CA PRO A 200 2.80 23.05 -11.23
C PRO A 200 4.09 22.27 -11.50
N ALA A 201 4.81 22.60 -12.58
CA ALA A 201 6.01 21.89 -12.99
C ALA A 201 7.14 22.08 -11.96
N GLN A 202 7.39 23.32 -11.55
CA GLN A 202 8.39 23.65 -10.55
C GLN A 202 8.03 23.13 -9.14
N SER A 203 6.74 23.11 -8.78
CA SER A 203 6.27 22.49 -7.54
C SER A 203 6.60 20.99 -7.51
N ILE A 204 6.31 20.27 -8.60
CA ILE A 204 6.61 18.83 -8.76
C ILE A 204 8.12 18.57 -8.71
N VAL A 205 8.92 19.33 -9.47
CA VAL A 205 10.38 19.22 -9.48
C VAL A 205 10.97 19.51 -8.09
N GLY A 206 10.48 20.55 -7.41
CA GLY A 206 10.92 20.89 -6.06
C GLY A 206 10.55 19.82 -5.03
N GLY A 207 9.36 19.23 -5.13
CA GLY A 207 8.96 18.10 -4.29
C GLY A 207 9.82 16.86 -4.50
N ALA A 208 10.11 16.51 -5.76
CA ALA A 208 10.99 15.39 -6.10
C ALA A 208 12.42 15.62 -5.58
N ALA A 209 12.98 16.82 -5.76
CA ALA A 209 14.28 17.20 -5.23
C ALA A 209 14.33 17.13 -3.70
N TYR A 210 13.24 17.56 -3.03
CA TYR A 210 13.17 17.50 -1.58
C TYR A 210 13.08 16.05 -1.07
N LEU A 211 12.35 15.18 -1.76
CA LEU A 211 12.28 13.75 -1.45
C LEU A 211 13.64 13.06 -1.67
N GLU A 212 14.34 13.36 -2.76
CA GLU A 212 15.71 12.89 -3.01
C GLU A 212 16.64 13.31 -1.86
N ARG A 213 16.57 14.58 -1.44
CA ARG A 213 17.34 15.08 -0.29
C ARG A 213 17.04 14.34 1.01
N MET A 214 15.79 13.92 1.24
CA MET A 214 15.46 13.10 2.41
C MET A 214 16.02 11.69 2.26
N THR A 215 15.93 11.12 1.06
CA THR A 215 16.47 9.81 0.71
C THR A 215 17.98 9.74 0.91
N GLY A 216 18.72 10.79 0.54
CA GLY A 216 20.16 10.90 0.77
C GLY A 216 20.58 10.97 2.25
N LYS A 217 19.65 11.28 3.17
CA LYS A 217 19.92 11.24 4.62
C LYS A 217 19.67 9.87 5.23
N ILE A 218 18.90 9.01 4.56
CA ILE A 218 18.63 7.65 5.04
C ILE A 218 19.93 6.83 4.93
N PRO A 219 20.38 6.12 5.99
CA PRO A 219 21.60 5.33 5.93
C PRO A 219 21.59 4.32 4.76
N GLU A 220 22.68 4.20 4.01
CA GLU A 220 22.77 3.35 2.80
C GLU A 220 22.42 1.88 3.04
N ARG A 221 22.67 1.37 4.25
CA ARG A 221 22.32 -0.02 4.64
C ARG A 221 20.81 -0.31 4.63
N ILE A 222 19.98 0.73 4.67
CA ILE A 222 18.52 0.57 4.61
C ILE A 222 18.16 0.38 3.15
N ALA A 223 17.76 -0.85 2.83
CA ALA A 223 17.38 -1.27 1.49
C ALA A 223 15.96 -0.82 1.11
N GLU A 224 15.67 -0.87 -0.19
CA GLU A 224 14.29 -0.74 -0.67
C GLU A 224 13.47 -1.98 -0.28
N PRO A 225 12.15 -1.83 -0.02
CA PRO A 225 11.36 -0.60 -0.15
C PRO A 225 11.33 0.27 1.13
N ASP A 226 11.95 -0.20 2.23
CA ASP A 226 11.94 0.48 3.52
C ASP A 226 12.60 1.86 3.46
N ARG A 227 13.64 2.01 2.63
CA ARG A 227 14.30 3.29 2.34
C ARG A 227 13.33 4.34 1.80
N THR A 228 12.51 4.00 0.81
CA THR A 228 11.47 4.90 0.27
C THR A 228 10.46 5.30 1.34
N TRP A 229 9.97 4.35 2.14
CA TRP A 229 8.96 4.63 3.18
C TRP A 229 9.50 5.53 4.30
N MET A 230 10.74 5.30 4.72
CA MET A 230 11.43 6.17 5.65
C MET A 230 11.68 7.56 5.07
N SER A 231 11.99 7.67 3.77
CA SER A 231 12.18 8.95 3.10
C SER A 231 10.89 9.77 3.06
N LEU A 232 9.74 9.14 2.79
CA LEU A 232 8.43 9.80 2.87
C LEU A 232 8.05 10.21 4.30
N ALA A 233 8.38 9.40 5.30
CA ALA A 233 8.20 9.79 6.69
C ALA A 233 9.06 11.02 7.05
N ALA A 234 10.33 11.03 6.64
CA ALA A 234 11.22 12.16 6.82
C ALA A 234 10.76 13.41 6.05
N TYR A 235 10.11 13.26 4.89
CA TYR A 235 9.48 14.36 4.15
C TYR A 235 8.41 15.04 5.00
N ASN A 236 7.56 14.26 5.68
CA ASN A 236 6.44 14.76 6.47
C ASN A 236 6.85 15.27 7.87
N VAL A 237 7.54 14.45 8.67
CA VAL A 237 7.86 14.77 10.07
C VAL A 237 9.28 15.31 10.27
N GLY A 238 10.11 15.29 9.23
CA GLY A 238 11.52 15.66 9.31
C GLY A 238 12.42 14.49 9.72
N TYR A 239 13.61 14.45 9.13
CA TYR A 239 14.61 13.41 9.36
C TYR A 239 15.00 13.22 10.85
N GLY A 240 15.10 14.31 11.62
CA GLY A 240 15.48 14.22 13.05
C GLY A 240 14.50 13.41 13.89
N HIS A 241 13.19 13.61 13.68
CA HIS A 241 12.16 12.84 14.37
C HIS A 241 12.04 11.40 13.85
N LEU A 242 12.31 11.16 12.56
CA LEU A 242 12.45 9.80 12.06
C LEU A 242 13.61 9.08 12.76
N GLU A 243 14.76 9.74 12.93
CA GLU A 243 15.91 9.14 13.61
C GLU A 243 15.62 8.85 15.09
N ASP A 244 14.90 9.75 15.77
CA ASP A 244 14.43 9.50 17.14
C ASP A 244 13.54 8.23 17.20
N ALA A 245 12.67 8.02 16.22
CA ALA A 245 11.86 6.80 16.14
C ALA A 245 12.71 5.54 15.86
N ARG A 246 13.76 5.64 15.04
CA ARG A 246 14.72 4.54 14.82
C ARG A 246 15.48 4.19 16.10
N VAL A 247 15.87 5.19 16.89
CA VAL A 247 16.47 4.99 18.21
C VAL A 247 15.51 4.28 19.16
N LEU A 248 14.23 4.69 19.19
CA LEU A 248 13.21 3.99 19.99
C LEU A 248 13.00 2.54 19.54
N ALA A 249 13.03 2.26 18.24
CA ALA A 249 12.91 0.91 17.70
C ALA A 249 14.08 0.02 18.18
N ALA A 250 15.31 0.51 18.06
CA ALA A 250 16.48 -0.21 18.56
C ALA A 250 16.41 -0.46 20.08
N ARG A 251 15.98 0.53 20.87
CA ARG A 251 15.80 0.38 22.33
C ARG A 251 14.73 -0.64 22.70
N ALA A 252 13.71 -0.80 21.87
CA ALA A 252 12.66 -1.78 22.03
C ALA A 252 13.03 -3.19 21.53
N GLY A 253 14.26 -3.39 21.04
CA GLY A 253 14.71 -4.66 20.46
C GLY A 253 14.11 -4.94 19.07
N LEU A 254 13.58 -3.92 18.40
CA LEU A 254 13.04 -4.00 17.04
C LEU A 254 14.12 -3.63 16.01
N ASN A 255 13.87 -3.87 14.73
CA ASN A 255 14.80 -3.54 13.66
C ASN A 255 14.67 -2.04 13.26
N PRO A 256 15.68 -1.19 13.53
CA PRO A 256 15.63 0.24 13.20
C PRO A 256 15.78 0.54 11.69
N ASP A 257 16.06 -0.48 10.89
CA ASP A 257 16.19 -0.39 9.43
C ASP A 257 14.95 -0.92 8.70
N ARG A 258 13.92 -1.37 9.44
CA ARG A 258 12.62 -1.80 8.90
C ARG A 258 11.56 -0.73 9.14
N TRP A 259 10.88 -0.30 8.08
CA TRP A 259 9.87 0.75 8.14
C TRP A 259 8.75 0.43 9.12
N LEU A 260 8.20 -0.79 9.10
CA LEU A 260 7.09 -1.16 9.97
C LEU A 260 7.45 -1.07 11.46
N ASP A 261 8.65 -1.54 11.80
CA ASP A 261 9.18 -1.49 13.17
C ASP A 261 9.35 -0.03 13.59
N VAL A 262 9.98 0.81 12.76
CA VAL A 262 10.13 2.26 13.02
C VAL A 262 8.78 2.99 13.09
N ALA A 263 7.85 2.66 12.19
CA ALA A 263 6.51 3.23 12.14
C ALA A 263 5.71 2.96 13.41
N SER A 264 5.88 1.77 14.00
CA SER A 264 5.25 1.44 15.30
C SER A 264 5.74 2.34 16.44
N GLN A 265 6.95 2.91 16.32
CA GLN A 265 7.57 3.75 17.36
C GLN A 265 7.30 5.24 17.17
N LEU A 266 7.00 5.71 15.94
CA LEU A 266 6.70 7.12 15.67
C LEU A 266 5.61 7.69 16.62
N PRO A 267 4.45 7.03 16.85
CA PRO A 267 3.43 7.53 17.78
C PRO A 267 3.89 7.73 19.23
N LEU A 268 5.00 7.12 19.65
CA LEU A 268 5.55 7.33 20.98
C LEU A 268 6.15 8.74 21.13
N LEU A 269 6.58 9.38 20.05
CA LEU A 269 7.13 10.74 20.06
C LEU A 269 6.11 11.82 20.46
N SER A 270 4.82 11.50 20.54
CA SER A 270 3.81 12.42 21.08
C SER A 270 3.61 12.26 22.59
N GLN A 271 4.29 11.32 23.24
CA GLN A 271 4.13 10.99 24.66
C GLN A 271 5.37 11.41 25.45
N LYS A 272 5.17 12.22 26.51
CA LYS A 272 6.27 12.79 27.32
C LYS A 272 7.24 11.75 27.85
N LYS A 273 6.74 10.58 28.27
CA LYS A 273 7.55 9.45 28.73
C LYS A 273 8.65 9.06 27.74
N TRP A 274 8.39 9.20 26.45
CA TRP A 274 9.28 8.75 25.38
C TRP A 274 10.03 9.91 24.74
N TYR A 275 9.34 11.00 24.36
CA TYR A 275 9.98 12.08 23.64
C TYR A 275 11.05 12.81 24.46
N SER A 276 10.97 12.81 25.80
CA SER A 276 12.00 13.42 26.64
C SER A 276 13.31 12.64 26.69
N THR A 277 13.36 11.44 26.09
CA THR A 277 14.52 10.52 26.11
C THR A 277 15.29 10.48 24.79
N VAL A 278 14.88 11.28 23.81
CA VAL A 278 15.43 11.33 22.45
C VAL A 278 15.80 12.77 22.08
N LYS A 279 16.59 12.96 21.02
CA LYS A 279 17.32 14.20 20.79
C LYS A 279 16.44 15.36 20.36
N HIS A 280 15.44 15.11 19.52
CA HIS A 280 14.63 16.15 18.88
C HIS A 280 13.29 16.38 19.60
N GLY A 281 12.94 15.53 20.55
CA GLY A 281 11.81 15.75 21.45
C GLY A 281 10.46 15.47 20.79
N TYR A 282 9.45 16.25 21.18
CA TYR A 282 8.05 16.03 20.82
C TYR A 282 7.83 16.08 19.30
N ALA A 283 7.07 15.12 18.77
CA ALA A 283 6.54 15.14 17.42
C ALA A 283 5.13 14.54 17.34
N ARG A 284 4.35 14.95 16.33
CA ARG A 284 3.04 14.37 16.02
C ARG A 284 3.18 13.04 15.28
N GLY A 285 3.78 12.03 15.91
CA GLY A 285 4.23 10.81 15.23
C GLY A 285 3.15 9.90 14.64
N ARG A 286 1.86 10.08 14.94
CA ARG A 286 0.78 9.37 14.22
C ARG A 286 0.60 9.86 12.78
N GLU A 287 0.87 11.15 12.54
CA GLU A 287 0.70 11.79 11.24
C GLU A 287 1.60 11.20 10.14
N PRO A 288 2.92 11.04 10.32
CA PRO A 288 3.79 10.45 9.29
C PRO A 288 3.44 8.99 8.97
N VAL A 289 2.98 8.21 9.97
CA VAL A 289 2.55 6.83 9.73
C VAL A 289 1.33 6.80 8.79
N ARG A 290 0.32 7.63 9.08
CA ARG A 290 -0.86 7.77 8.22
C ARG A 290 -0.49 8.29 6.83
N TYR A 291 0.38 9.29 6.77
CA TYR A 291 0.87 9.91 5.54
C TYR A 291 1.52 8.88 4.61
N VAL A 292 2.47 8.09 5.10
CA VAL A 292 3.13 7.04 4.32
C VAL A 292 2.14 5.96 3.90
N ASN A 293 1.24 5.53 4.79
CA ASN A 293 0.24 4.52 4.45
C ASN A 293 -0.71 4.98 3.34
N ASN A 294 -1.13 6.25 3.36
CA ASN A 294 -1.96 6.83 2.31
C ASN A 294 -1.23 6.88 0.97
N ILE A 295 0.03 7.36 0.94
CA ILE A 295 0.83 7.42 -0.29
C ILE A 295 1.02 6.02 -0.88
N ARG A 296 1.33 5.01 -0.05
CA ARG A 296 1.45 3.62 -0.49
C ARG A 296 0.17 3.11 -1.16
N ARG A 297 -1.00 3.49 -0.63
CA ARG A 297 -2.29 3.11 -1.24
C ARG A 297 -2.53 3.81 -2.57
N TYR A 298 -2.28 5.11 -2.65
CA TYR A 298 -2.42 5.85 -3.91
C TYR A 298 -1.45 5.30 -4.96
N TYR A 299 -0.23 4.98 -4.56
CA TYR A 299 0.78 4.39 -5.44
C TYR A 299 0.36 3.02 -5.99
N ASP A 300 -0.16 2.13 -5.13
CA ASP A 300 -0.69 0.84 -5.56
C ASP A 300 -1.82 0.99 -6.59
N VAL A 301 -2.75 1.92 -6.36
CA VAL A 301 -3.85 2.21 -7.30
C VAL A 301 -3.32 2.73 -8.62
N LEU A 302 -2.36 3.66 -8.60
CA LEU A 302 -1.75 4.22 -9.81
C LEU A 302 -0.96 3.19 -10.61
N ILE A 303 -0.26 2.25 -9.94
CA ILE A 303 0.41 1.14 -10.63
C ILE A 303 -0.62 0.29 -11.38
N TRP A 304 -1.73 -0.04 -10.73
CA TRP A 304 -2.77 -0.86 -11.36
C TRP A 304 -3.43 -0.16 -12.54
N LEU A 305 -3.81 1.12 -12.38
CA LEU A 305 -4.49 1.91 -13.42
C LEU A 305 -3.62 2.16 -14.66
N ASP A 306 -2.30 2.23 -14.50
CA ASP A 306 -1.35 2.41 -15.61
C ASP A 306 -1.00 1.09 -16.32
N GLY A 307 -1.84 0.05 -16.16
CA GLY A 307 -1.67 -1.27 -16.78
C GLY A 307 -0.52 -2.10 -16.20
N GLY A 308 -0.08 -1.79 -14.98
CA GLY A 308 1.23 -2.19 -14.48
C GLY A 308 1.37 -3.66 -14.06
N GLU A 309 2.34 -4.34 -14.69
CA GLU A 309 3.30 -5.14 -13.92
C GLU A 309 3.96 -4.24 -12.87
N ARG A 310 4.06 -4.72 -11.62
CA ARG A 310 4.72 -3.98 -10.53
C ARG A 310 6.21 -3.76 -10.89
N PRO A 311 6.77 -2.55 -10.69
CA PRO A 311 8.17 -2.29 -11.05
C PRO A 311 9.12 -3.27 -10.35
N ALA A 312 10.13 -3.76 -11.09
CA ALA A 312 11.09 -4.77 -10.65
C ALA A 312 11.93 -4.40 -9.41
N THR A 313 11.88 -3.14 -8.99
CA THR A 313 12.54 -2.61 -7.79
C THR A 313 11.79 -2.91 -6.49
N MET A 314 10.54 -3.38 -6.58
CA MET A 314 9.87 -4.10 -5.50
C MET A 314 10.17 -5.59 -5.68
N PRO A 315 10.81 -6.27 -4.71
CA PRO A 315 11.13 -7.68 -4.86
C PRO A 315 9.88 -8.50 -5.23
N SER A 316 9.91 -9.15 -6.38
CA SER A 316 8.96 -10.21 -6.70
C SER A 316 9.22 -11.39 -5.76
N LEU A 317 8.16 -12.03 -5.27
CA LEU A 317 8.21 -13.23 -4.40
C LEU A 317 9.28 -14.25 -4.82
N GLY A 318 9.52 -14.42 -6.13
CA GLY A 318 10.50 -15.38 -6.66
C GLY A 318 11.98 -15.09 -6.41
N ARG A 319 12.40 -13.82 -6.26
CA ARG A 319 13.84 -13.45 -6.13
C ARG A 319 14.36 -13.53 -4.70
N GLU A 320 13.53 -13.23 -3.70
CA GLU A 320 13.93 -13.36 -2.27
C GLU A 320 13.88 -14.81 -1.76
N LEU A 321 13.09 -15.68 -2.41
CA LEU A 321 13.03 -17.10 -2.06
C LEU A 321 14.32 -17.85 -2.47
N THR A 322 14.95 -17.44 -3.58
CA THR A 322 16.17 -18.09 -4.10
C THR A 322 17.40 -17.78 -3.26
N ASP A 323 17.56 -16.55 -2.76
CA ASP A 323 18.66 -16.18 -1.86
C ASP A 323 18.57 -16.85 -0.48
N SER A 324 17.39 -17.39 -0.12
CA SER A 324 17.18 -18.13 1.13
C SER A 324 17.48 -19.64 1.07
N LEU A 325 17.83 -20.15 -0.12
CA LEU A 325 18.23 -21.54 -0.36
C LEU A 325 19.75 -21.73 -0.41
N ALA A 326 20.53 -20.65 -0.34
CA ALA A 326 22.00 -20.68 -0.43
C ALA A 326 22.72 -20.69 0.94
N LEU A 327 22.03 -21.00 2.04
CA LEU A 327 22.62 -21.25 3.37
C LEU A 327 22.03 -22.50 4.01
#